data_AF-A0A843F4M2-F1
#
_entry.id   AF-A0A843F4M2-F1
#
_cell.length_a   1.000
_cell.length_b   1.000
_cell.length_c   1.000
_cell.angle_alpha   90.00
_cell.angle_beta   90.00
_cell.angle_gamma   90.00
#
_symmetry.space_group_name_H-M   'P 1'
#
loop_
_entity.id
_entity.type
_entity.pdbx_description
1 polymer ?
#
loop_
_entity_poly.entity_id
_entity_poly.type
_entity_poly.pdbx_seq_one_letter_code
_entity_poly.pdbx_strand_id
1 'polypeptide(L)' 'MPANRFRSRSYKRTNTKTPGGVNVLRYKKKKPSKHVCAECGAVLHGVPRGRPYEIGKLAKSQKRPNRPFGG' A
#
# COMPACT_ATOMS: atom_id res chain seq x y z
N MET A 1 -13.67 23.29 -8.57
CA MET A 1 -12.83 22.17 -9.09
C MET A 1 -11.81 21.72 -8.03
N PRO A 2 -11.50 20.42 -7.90
CA PRO A 2 -10.40 19.95 -7.05
C PRO A 2 -9.04 20.42 -7.60
N ALA A 3 -8.06 20.60 -6.70
CA ALA A 3 -6.70 21.00 -7.07
C ALA A 3 -6.09 20.06 -8.12
N ASN A 4 -5.23 20.56 -9.01
CA ASN A 4 -4.73 19.82 -10.18
C ASN A 4 -4.13 18.45 -9.81
N ARG A 5 -3.43 18.34 -8.66
CA ARG A 5 -2.87 17.09 -8.12
C ARG A 5 -3.90 15.98 -7.86
N PHE A 6 -5.16 16.33 -7.61
CA PHE A 6 -6.24 15.40 -7.30
C PHE A 6 -7.09 15.04 -8.52
N ARG A 7 -6.84 15.67 -9.67
CA ARG A 7 -7.51 15.36 -10.94
C ARG A 7 -6.97 14.08 -11.57
N SER A 8 -5.69 13.76 -11.34
CA SER A 8 -5.04 12.56 -11.86
C SER A 8 -5.51 11.27 -11.19
N ARG A 9 -5.33 10.14 -11.88
CA ARG A 9 -5.70 8.79 -11.39
C ARG A 9 -4.71 8.21 -10.37
N SER A 10 -3.71 8.98 -9.94
CA SER A 10 -2.67 8.54 -8.99
C SER A 10 -3.19 8.37 -7.56
N TYR A 11 -4.21 9.15 -7.18
CA TYR A 11 -4.88 9.06 -5.89
C TYR A 11 -6.19 8.28 -6.00
N LYS A 12 -6.41 7.36 -5.07
CA LYS A 12 -7.70 6.71 -4.86
C LYS A 12 -8.62 7.67 -4.09
N ARG A 13 -9.78 7.95 -4.68
CA ARG A 13 -10.86 8.74 -4.07
C ARG A 13 -11.75 7.82 -3.24
N THR A 14 -11.99 8.16 -1.98
CA THR A 14 -12.86 7.40 -1.08
C THR A 14 -13.78 8.36 -0.34
N ASN A 15 -15.09 8.18 -0.46
CA ASN A 15 -16.06 8.90 0.35
C ASN A 15 -16.12 8.25 1.73
N THR A 16 -15.97 9.04 2.80
CA THR A 16 -15.99 8.54 4.16
C THR A 16 -16.79 9.49 5.03
N LYS A 17 -17.76 8.94 5.78
CA LYS A 17 -18.55 9.68 6.76
C LYS A 17 -17.65 10.09 7.92
N THR A 18 -17.64 11.38 8.25
CA THR A 18 -16.94 11.89 9.42
C THR A 18 -17.81 11.71 10.67
N PRO A 19 -17.21 11.75 11.88
CA PRO A 19 -17.97 11.66 13.13
C PRO A 19 -19.09 12.70 13.25
N GLY A 20 -18.92 13.89 12.64
CA GLY A 20 -19.95 14.93 12.56
C GLY A 20 -21.07 14.67 11.54
N GLY A 21 -21.20 13.45 11.01
CA GLY A 21 -22.28 13.06 10.11
C GLY A 21 -22.10 13.45 8.64
N VAL A 22 -21.09 14.26 8.31
CA VAL A 22 -20.85 14.75 6.94
C VAL A 22 -20.05 13.73 6.12
N ASN A 23 -20.41 13.55 4.85
CA ASN A 23 -19.61 12.72 3.95
C ASN A 23 -18.49 13.55 3.30
N VAL A 24 -17.23 13.17 3.53
CA VAL A 24 -16.06 13.89 3.02
C VAL A 24 -15.27 13.02 2.05
N LEU A 25 -14.90 13.59 0.91
CA LEU A 25 -14.03 12.97 -0.08
C LEU A 25 -12.58 12.96 0.42
N ARG A 26 -12.05 11.78 0.74
CA ARG A 26 -10.65 11.59 1.13
C ARG A 26 -9.83 11.02 -0.03
N TYR A 27 -8.66 11.61 -0.24
CA TYR A 27 -7.69 11.15 -1.24
C TYR A 27 -6.63 10.29 -0.54
N LYS A 28 -6.50 9.03 -0.96
CA LYS A 28 -5.49 8.10 -0.46
C LYS A 28 -4.54 7.71 -1.59
N LYS A 29 -3.26 7.55 -1.27
CA LYS A 29 -2.27 6.99 -2.20
C LYS A 29 -2.61 5.53 -2.51
N LYS A 30 -2.36 5.07 -3.75
CA LYS A 30 -2.53 3.64 -4.10
C LYS A 30 -1.56 2.77 -3.31
N LYS A 31 -2.02 1.57 -2.94
CA LYS A 31 -1.17 0.52 -2.37
C LYS A 31 -0.34 -0.14 -3.49
N PRO A 32 0.95 -0.41 -3.26
CA PRO A 32 1.77 -1.19 -4.20
C PRO A 32 1.22 -2.58 -4.47
N SER A 33 1.65 -3.16 -5.58
CA SER A 33 1.42 -4.56 -5.96
C SER A 33 2.08 -5.51 -4.95
N LYS A 34 1.68 -6.78 -5.00
CA LYS A 34 2.30 -7.82 -4.17
C LYS A 34 3.70 -8.11 -4.70
N HIS A 35 4.57 -8.63 -3.83
CA HIS A 35 5.89 -9.12 -4.22
C HIS A 35 5.74 -10.44 -4.97
N VAL A 36 6.60 -10.63 -5.97
CA VAL A 36 6.54 -11.73 -6.92
C VAL A 36 7.91 -12.41 -6.95
N CYS A 37 7.92 -13.74 -7.03
CA CYS A 37 9.13 -14.54 -7.16
C CYS A 37 9.82 -14.26 -8.49
N ALA A 38 11.14 -14.08 -8.46
CA ALA A 38 11.92 -13.79 -9.66
C ALA A 38 11.93 -14.96 -10.66
N GLU A 39 11.88 -16.21 -10.19
CA GLU A 39 11.95 -17.40 -11.04
C GLU A 39 10.60 -17.80 -11.62
N CYS A 40 9.58 -17.92 -10.77
CA CYS A 40 8.30 -18.52 -11.16
C CYS A 40 7.15 -17.52 -11.35
N GLY A 41 7.34 -16.23 -11.02
CA GLY A 41 6.27 -15.24 -11.12
C GLY A 41 5.13 -15.43 -10.10
N ALA A 42 5.25 -16.37 -9.16
CA ALA A 42 4.27 -16.59 -8.11
C ALA A 42 4.32 -15.49 -7.04
N VAL A 43 3.19 -15.25 -6.38
CA VAL A 43 3.11 -14.28 -5.28
C VAL A 43 3.89 -14.77 -4.07
N LEU A 44 4.77 -13.94 -3.54
CA LEU A 44 5.52 -14.25 -2.33
C LEU A 44 4.66 -14.07 -1.09
N HIS A 45 4.41 -15.17 -0.39
CA HIS A 45 3.69 -15.20 0.88
C HIS A 45 4.63 -14.79 2.03
N GLY A 46 4.10 -14.01 2.99
CA GLY A 46 4.85 -13.56 4.17
C GLY A 46 5.67 -12.28 3.99
N VAL A 47 5.71 -11.69 2.79
CA VAL A 47 6.33 -10.37 2.57
C VAL A 47 5.24 -9.28 2.62
N PRO A 48 5.32 -8.32 3.56
CA PRO A 48 4.35 -7.24 3.65
C PRO A 48 4.51 -6.29 2.45
N ARG A 49 3.38 -5.85 1.90
CA ARG A 49 3.35 -4.81 0.86
C ARG A 49 3.08 -3.45 1.50
N GLY A 50 3.88 -2.47 1.13
CA GLY A 50 3.76 -1.11 1.63
C GLY A 50 4.68 -0.19 0.86
N ARG A 51 4.52 1.11 1.06
CA ARG A 51 5.49 2.08 0.55
C ARG A 51 6.82 1.95 1.31
N PRO A 52 7.95 2.40 0.75
CA PRO A 52 9.25 2.30 1.42
C PRO A 52 9.25 2.88 2.84
N TYR A 53 8.53 3.98 3.08
CA TYR A 53 8.41 4.58 4.42
C TYR A 53 7.53 3.76 5.40
N GLU A 54 6.62 2.91 4.90
CA GLU A 54 5.78 2.03 5.73
C GLU A 54 6.56 0.79 6.11
N ILE A 55 7.27 0.21 5.14
CA ILE A 55 8.14 -0.95 5.33
C ILE A 55 9.35 -0.60 6.20
N GLY A 56 9.88 0.62 6.09
CA GLY A 56 10.97 1.12 6.92
C GLY A 56 10.67 1.03 8.43
N LYS A 57 9.40 1.21 8.83
CA LYS A 57 8.95 1.18 10.23
C LYS A 57 8.81 -0.22 10.83
N LEU A 58 8.79 -1.26 9.99
CA LEU A 58 8.64 -2.65 10.43
C LEU A 58 9.98 -3.21 10.94
N ALA A 59 9.92 -4.17 11.86
CA ALA A 59 11.10 -4.93 12.29
C ALA A 59 11.61 -5.86 11.17
N LYS A 60 12.88 -6.28 11.22
CA LYS A 60 13.50 -7.15 10.20
C LYS A 60 12.73 -8.46 10.00
N SER A 61 12.25 -9.08 11.07
CA SER A 61 11.46 -10.32 11.05
C SER A 61 10.08 -10.15 10.42
N GLN A 62 9.50 -8.94 10.47
CA GLN A 62 8.21 -8.65 9.85
C GLN A 62 8.31 -8.38 8.35
N LYS A 63 9.51 -8.08 7.84
CA LYS A 63 9.74 -7.78 6.41
C LYS A 63 9.91 -9.03 5.56
N ARG A 64 10.36 -10.14 6.16
CA ARG A 64 10.75 -11.33 5.42
C ARG A 64 10.61 -12.61 6.24
N PRO A 65 10.27 -13.75 5.62
CA PRO A 65 10.38 -15.07 6.23
C PRO A 65 11.84 -15.42 6.61
N ASN A 66 12.01 -16.34 7.56
CA ASN A 66 13.33 -16.82 7.97
C ASN A 66 13.92 -17.93 7.07
N ARG A 67 13.15 -18.45 6.09
CA ARG A 67 13.66 -19.46 5.17
C ARG A 67 14.74 -18.88 4.24
N PRO A 68 15.69 -19.69 3.76
CA PRO A 68 16.59 -19.25 2.69
C PRO A 68 15.78 -18.79 1.46
N PHE A 69 16.24 -17.70 0.85
CA PHE A 69 15.55 -17.00 -0.26
C PHE A 69 14.10 -16.56 0.07
N GLY A 70 13.79 -16.39 1.36
CA GLY A 70 12.51 -15.86 1.82
C GLY A 70 12.49 -14.35 1.75
N GLY A 71 12.02 -13.78 0.65
CA GLY A 71 11.96 -12.33 0.45
C GLY A 71 12.24 -11.92 -0.98
#